data_AF-A0A4Q7Y8J9-F1
#
_entry.id   AF-A0A4Q7Y8J9-F1
#
_cell.length_a   1.000
_cell.length_b   1.000
_cell.length_c   1.000
_cell.angle_alpha   90.00
_cell.angle_beta   90.00
_cell.angle_gamma   90.00
#
_symmetry.space_group_name_H-M   'P 1'
#
loop_
_entity.id
_entity.type
_entity.pdbx_description
1 polymer ?
#
loop_
_entity_poly.entity_id
_entity_poly.type
_entity_poly.pdbx_seq_one_letter_code
_entity_poly.pdbx_strand_id
1 'polypeptide(L)'
;MSPDHDLRRPRGHRRLLRAVAVAGALTTSAVAVPAVAAADSGTTVVGEFVQAYAEGAPGAAQDHGDDAMLSWVAAADGAVRVPTGQMAGVPAGATVEVTVGGTVEDDHSEDGGDQAREVLESDVLSPPPSPDTTPVPAPRGGLTNEVTVVLVAPAGTMPDGTQLSDVVRTVDGTVADFWAQQTGGAIQLGVVASRPWVSTTAGCADPNALWTEVAAKVGFVPGPRKHLLLRLSDQTAGQPGCSYALAQVGAEPSSGGYLYVRQDLPSVIAHELGHNFGLGHSSAEQCDATMEGGSCRTSGYRDLYDVMGASWGRLGALNAGQAAALRVLPDAATRTVSVGDAATTVTLSPLAGTGQVRAVRLVDAEGVDHWLELRAATGQDAWLGTGDNVYRLDSGVLLRRVGTFPDTTLLLDGTPSAASRWDDDLQSALPVGTAVPVSGGDITVTVQRVDDAGAVLQLAPAARGAAAAAAPRSAAAAARGGADRAGTIAADPASEAPTAPAPKPVTWVPPVPEFSTRGTVSLEPVADSASSLGGLLVPIGASVLVGGGLLVLQSLRRNRLRR
;
A
#
# COMPACT_ATOMS: atom_id res chain seq x y z
N MET A 1 -5.14 59.19 30.82
CA MET A 1 -5.48 59.66 32.18
C MET A 1 -5.07 58.58 33.16
N SER A 2 -3.94 58.78 33.85
CA SER A 2 -3.65 58.19 35.19
C SER A 2 -4.38 59.05 36.25
N PRO A 3 -4.53 58.67 37.54
CA PRO A 3 -3.45 58.28 38.46
C PRO A 3 -3.78 57.17 39.51
N ASP A 4 -2.79 56.37 39.89
CA ASP A 4 -2.02 56.33 41.17
C ASP A 4 -2.78 56.05 42.48
N HIS A 5 -2.35 55.01 43.21
CA HIS A 5 -1.58 55.26 44.44
C HIS A 5 -0.72 54.07 44.92
N ASP A 6 0.46 54.49 45.35
CA ASP A 6 1.69 53.82 45.71
C ASP A 6 1.76 53.51 47.24
N LEU A 7 2.69 52.62 47.66
CA LEU A 7 3.72 52.86 48.69
C LEU A 7 4.16 51.67 49.60
N ARG A 8 5.49 51.44 49.56
CA ARG A 8 6.47 51.26 50.68
C ARG A 8 6.92 49.85 51.15
N ARG A 9 8.16 49.53 50.75
CA ARG A 9 9.26 48.80 51.48
C ARG A 9 9.82 49.69 52.64
N PRO A 10 10.71 49.25 53.60
CA PRO A 10 11.90 48.36 53.38
C PRO A 10 12.53 47.55 54.58
N ARG A 11 13.57 46.72 54.27
CA ARG A 11 14.82 46.30 55.02
C ARG A 11 14.68 45.62 56.41
N GLY A 12 15.44 44.59 56.84
CA GLY A 12 16.62 43.83 56.41
C GLY A 12 17.41 43.34 57.66
N HIS A 13 18.02 42.13 57.67
CA HIS A 13 19.39 41.81 58.17
C HIS A 13 19.68 40.30 58.42
N ARG A 14 20.97 39.97 58.22
CA ARG A 14 21.71 38.68 58.08
C ARG A 14 21.93 37.85 59.38
N ARG A 15 22.22 36.54 59.22
CA ARG A 15 23.45 35.74 59.60
C ARG A 15 23.09 34.28 60.01
N LEU A 16 23.55 33.24 59.28
CA LEU A 16 24.77 32.39 59.40
C LEU A 16 24.65 31.09 60.26
N LEU A 17 24.95 29.97 59.60
CA LEU A 17 25.66 28.74 60.02
C LEU A 17 25.04 27.76 61.05
N ARG A 18 24.86 26.49 60.64
CA ARG A 18 25.83 25.38 60.87
C ARG A 18 25.37 24.08 60.19
N ALA A 19 26.34 23.39 59.59
CA ALA A 19 26.24 22.03 59.08
C ALA A 19 26.52 21.01 60.20
N VAL A 20 25.88 19.84 60.14
CA VAL A 20 26.38 18.59 60.72
C VAL A 20 26.13 17.48 59.72
N ALA A 21 27.22 16.85 59.28
CA ALA A 21 27.25 15.61 58.54
C ALA A 21 27.34 14.45 59.53
N VAL A 22 26.61 13.36 59.29
CA VAL A 22 26.89 12.06 59.89
C VAL A 22 26.90 11.03 58.76
N ALA A 23 28.10 10.50 58.51
CA ALA A 23 28.35 9.35 57.67
C ALA A 23 28.11 8.08 58.49
N GLY A 24 27.37 7.13 57.92
CA GLY A 24 27.22 5.77 58.45
C GLY A 24 27.40 4.78 57.31
N ALA A 25 28.60 4.23 57.18
CA ALA A 25 28.92 3.13 56.29
C ALA A 25 28.52 1.81 56.96
N LEU A 26 27.66 1.02 56.32
CA LEU A 26 27.45 -0.39 56.64
C LEU A 26 27.61 -1.20 55.36
N THR A 27 28.79 -1.82 55.24
CA THR A 27 29.12 -2.86 54.28
C THR A 27 28.37 -4.13 54.62
N THR A 28 27.43 -4.55 53.77
CA THR A 28 26.94 -5.93 53.73
C THR A 28 27.30 -6.52 52.38
N SER A 29 28.16 -7.54 52.42
CA SER A 29 28.53 -8.37 51.28
C SER A 29 27.34 -9.27 50.94
N ALA A 30 26.57 -8.90 49.91
CA ALA A 30 25.64 -9.80 49.25
C ALA A 30 26.26 -10.24 47.92
N VAL A 31 26.39 -11.55 47.76
CA VAL A 31 26.72 -12.20 46.49
C VAL A 31 25.58 -11.88 45.54
N ALA A 32 25.79 -10.93 44.62
CA ALA A 32 24.88 -10.72 43.51
C ALA A 32 25.12 -11.86 42.50
N VAL A 33 24.19 -12.82 42.49
CA VAL A 33 23.92 -13.67 41.32
C VAL A 33 23.83 -12.73 40.11
N PRO A 34 24.44 -13.04 38.94
CA PRO A 34 24.24 -12.21 37.76
C PRO A 34 22.73 -12.06 37.59
N ALA A 35 22.24 -10.83 37.64
CA ALA A 35 20.89 -10.53 37.25
C ALA A 35 20.77 -11.04 35.82
N VAL A 36 20.04 -12.14 35.64
CA VAL A 36 19.43 -12.45 34.36
C VAL A 36 18.65 -11.17 34.05
N ALA A 37 19.06 -10.46 32.98
CA ALA A 37 18.28 -9.34 32.49
C ALA A 37 16.83 -9.82 32.45
N ALA A 38 15.95 -9.17 33.20
CA ALA A 38 14.53 -9.41 33.05
C ALA A 38 14.27 -9.10 31.57
N ALA A 39 13.98 -10.14 30.78
CA ALA A 39 13.39 -9.93 29.47
C ALA A 39 12.19 -9.01 29.73
N ASP A 40 12.12 -7.87 29.04
CA ASP A 40 10.95 -7.02 29.10
C ASP A 40 9.75 -7.94 28.86
N SER A 41 8.93 -8.12 29.90
CA SER A 41 7.80 -9.02 29.82
C SER A 41 6.78 -8.35 28.92
N GLY A 42 6.82 -8.68 27.63
CA GLY A 42 5.89 -8.17 26.64
C GLY A 42 4.45 -8.47 27.04
N THR A 43 3.53 -7.63 26.59
CA THR A 43 2.09 -7.85 26.78
C THR A 43 1.55 -8.52 25.54
N THR A 44 0.87 -9.66 25.70
CA THR A 44 0.21 -10.34 24.59
C THR A 44 -1.17 -9.76 24.34
N VAL A 45 -1.46 -9.43 23.09
CA VAL A 45 -2.72 -8.87 22.60
C VAL A 45 -3.27 -9.82 21.54
N VAL A 46 -4.54 -10.19 21.65
CA VAL A 46 -5.23 -11.01 20.65
C VAL A 46 -6.36 -10.21 20.05
N GLY A 47 -6.40 -10.14 18.72
CA GLY A 47 -7.40 -9.35 18.01
C GLY A 47 -7.28 -9.45 16.50
N GLU A 48 -8.08 -8.65 15.81
CA GLU A 48 -8.01 -8.53 14.35
C GLU A 48 -6.84 -7.62 13.96
N PHE A 49 -6.01 -8.06 13.02
CA PHE A 49 -4.98 -7.22 12.43
C PHE A 49 -5.61 -6.28 11.41
N VAL A 50 -5.53 -4.99 11.68
CA VAL A 50 -6.14 -3.94 10.87
C VAL A 50 -5.06 -3.09 10.24
N GLN A 51 -5.24 -2.81 8.96
CA GLN A 51 -4.43 -1.89 8.19
C GLN A 51 -5.29 -0.73 7.68
N ALA A 52 -4.76 0.49 7.68
CA ALA A 52 -5.38 1.63 7.04
C ALA A 52 -4.34 2.52 6.36
N TYR A 53 -4.70 3.10 5.22
CA TYR A 53 -3.78 3.92 4.44
C TYR A 53 -4.03 5.41 4.67
N ALA A 54 -3.07 6.11 5.28
CA ALA A 54 -3.12 7.56 5.44
C ALA A 54 -2.61 8.25 4.18
N GLU A 55 -3.44 9.14 3.63
CA GLU A 55 -3.19 9.81 2.36
C GLU A 55 -2.75 11.27 2.57
N GLY A 56 -1.75 11.70 1.81
CA GLY A 56 -1.32 13.08 1.65
C GLY A 56 -2.31 13.92 0.82
N ALA A 57 -2.15 15.24 0.86
CA ALA A 57 -3.00 16.11 0.06
C ALA A 57 -2.66 16.00 -1.44
N PRO A 58 -3.67 16.06 -2.35
CA PRO A 58 -3.42 16.03 -3.79
C PRO A 58 -2.38 17.03 -4.26
N GLY A 59 -1.35 16.55 -4.97
CA GLY A 59 -0.29 17.38 -5.53
C GLY A 59 0.78 17.86 -4.55
N ALA A 60 0.79 17.37 -3.30
CA ALA A 60 1.96 17.47 -2.44
C ALA A 60 3.14 16.68 -3.06
N ALA A 61 4.38 17.12 -2.80
CA ALA A 61 5.55 16.36 -3.22
C ALA A 61 5.53 15.02 -2.46
N GLN A 62 5.38 13.93 -3.20
CA GLN A 62 5.22 12.58 -2.64
C GLN A 62 6.57 12.01 -2.17
N ASP A 63 7.18 12.69 -1.20
CA ASP A 63 8.17 12.07 -0.33
C ASP A 63 7.41 11.14 0.63
N HIS A 64 7.95 9.96 0.86
CA HIS A 64 7.35 8.82 1.59
C HIS A 64 6.87 9.09 3.04
N GLY A 65 6.86 10.33 3.53
CA GLY A 65 6.42 10.70 4.87
C GLY A 65 4.92 10.96 5.01
N ASP A 66 4.28 11.57 4.01
CA ASP A 66 2.86 11.98 4.11
C ASP A 66 1.87 10.83 3.81
N ASP A 67 2.35 9.76 3.17
CA ASP A 67 1.59 8.59 2.72
C ASP A 67 2.03 7.37 3.52
N ALA A 68 1.34 7.05 4.61
CA ALA A 68 1.78 6.04 5.57
C ALA A 68 0.74 4.94 5.80
N MET A 69 1.20 3.69 5.73
CA MET A 69 0.41 2.55 6.16
C MET A 69 0.39 2.47 7.69
N LEU A 70 -0.82 2.53 8.23
CA LEU A 70 -1.12 2.43 9.65
C LEU A 70 -1.54 1.00 9.98
N SER A 71 -0.92 0.40 11.00
CA SER A 71 -1.26 -0.95 11.46
C SER A 71 -1.59 -1.00 12.96
N TRP A 72 -2.61 -1.78 13.32
CA TRP A 72 -2.95 -2.04 14.72
C TRP A 72 -3.63 -3.40 14.90
N VAL A 73 -3.61 -3.90 16.13
CA VAL A 73 -4.42 -5.05 16.55
C VAL A 73 -5.67 -4.51 17.25
N ALA A 74 -6.85 -4.75 16.66
CA ALA A 74 -8.14 -4.42 17.25
C ALA A 74 -8.59 -5.54 18.19
N ALA A 75 -8.39 -5.33 19.49
CA ALA A 75 -8.76 -6.24 20.56
C ALA A 75 -10.05 -5.82 21.26
N ALA A 76 -10.61 -6.70 22.09
CA ALA A 76 -11.87 -6.45 22.81
C ALA A 76 -11.79 -5.29 23.81
N ASP A 77 -10.59 -4.99 24.31
CA ASP A 77 -10.28 -3.96 25.30
C ASP A 77 -9.68 -2.68 24.68
N GLY A 78 -9.49 -2.63 23.36
CA GLY A 78 -8.98 -1.48 22.65
C GLY A 78 -8.16 -1.85 21.42
N ALA A 79 -7.59 -0.84 20.76
CA ALA A 79 -6.64 -1.03 19.66
C ALA A 79 -5.21 -0.81 20.15
N VAL A 80 -4.28 -1.62 19.65
CA VAL A 80 -2.84 -1.46 19.93
C VAL A 80 -2.10 -1.24 18.61
N ARG A 81 -1.55 -0.03 18.44
CA ARG A 81 -0.69 0.33 17.31
C ARG A 81 0.56 -0.54 17.28
N VAL A 82 0.91 -1.02 16.08
CA VAL A 82 2.13 -1.81 15.82
C VAL A 82 2.82 -1.29 14.56
N PRO A 83 4.17 -1.32 14.48
CA PRO A 83 4.87 -0.90 13.27
C PRO A 83 4.49 -1.78 12.08
N THR A 84 4.04 -1.16 10.98
CA THR A 84 3.63 -1.88 9.76
C THR A 84 4.74 -2.80 9.23
N GLY A 85 5.99 -2.32 9.21
CA GLY A 85 7.13 -3.12 8.72
C GLY A 85 7.40 -4.39 9.53
N GLN A 86 7.05 -4.42 10.82
CA GLN A 86 7.21 -5.61 11.68
C GLN A 86 6.07 -6.62 11.51
N MET A 87 4.99 -6.22 10.84
CA MET A 87 3.83 -7.06 10.51
C MET A 87 3.79 -7.43 9.02
N ALA A 88 4.90 -7.28 8.31
CA ALA A 88 4.99 -7.63 6.89
C ALA A 88 4.59 -9.10 6.65
N GLY A 89 3.65 -9.32 5.73
CA GLY A 89 3.16 -10.66 5.39
C GLY A 89 1.98 -11.15 6.24
N VAL A 90 1.57 -10.41 7.27
CA VAL A 90 0.30 -10.68 7.97
C VAL A 90 -0.85 -10.09 7.15
N PRO A 91 -1.84 -10.89 6.72
CA PRO A 91 -2.98 -10.35 5.97
C PRO A 91 -3.87 -9.48 6.84
N ALA A 92 -4.29 -8.31 6.33
CA ALA A 92 -5.33 -7.51 6.95
C ALA A 92 -6.62 -8.35 7.13
N GLY A 93 -7.28 -8.18 8.29
CA GLY A 93 -8.44 -8.95 8.71
C GLY A 93 -8.13 -10.29 9.36
N ALA A 94 -6.86 -10.72 9.42
CA ALA A 94 -6.46 -11.93 10.14
C ALA A 94 -6.66 -11.76 11.65
N THR A 95 -7.03 -12.84 12.34
CA THR A 95 -6.93 -12.86 13.81
C THR A 95 -5.51 -13.22 14.20
N VAL A 96 -4.87 -12.36 14.98
CA VAL A 96 -3.47 -12.47 15.38
C VAL A 96 -3.33 -12.48 16.89
N GLU A 97 -2.29 -13.16 17.36
CA GLU A 97 -1.73 -13.01 18.69
C GLU A 97 -0.39 -12.27 18.54
N VAL A 98 -0.24 -11.12 19.20
CA VAL A 98 0.96 -10.29 19.10
C VAL A 98 1.46 -9.97 20.50
N THR A 99 2.71 -10.31 20.79
CA THR A 99 3.39 -9.91 22.01
C THR A 99 4.11 -8.60 21.76
N VAL A 100 3.69 -7.54 22.44
CA VAL A 100 4.22 -6.19 22.25
C VAL A 100 5.14 -5.74 23.39
N GLY A 101 6.23 -5.06 23.03
CA GLY A 101 7.25 -4.48 23.89
C GLY A 101 7.01 -3.01 24.18
N GLY A 102 8.09 -2.21 24.25
CA GLY A 102 8.05 -0.77 24.51
C GLY A 102 7.39 0.06 23.41
N THR A 103 7.24 1.36 23.64
CA THR A 103 6.79 2.32 22.61
C THR A 103 7.92 2.61 21.62
N VAL A 104 7.58 2.70 20.34
CA VAL A 104 8.50 3.04 19.25
C VAL A 104 7.90 4.15 18.39
N GLU A 105 8.78 4.94 17.77
CA GLU A 105 8.39 5.95 16.77
C GLU A 105 8.26 5.29 15.39
N ASP A 106 7.24 5.69 14.66
CA ASP A 106 6.99 5.43 13.24
C ASP A 106 6.55 6.73 12.54
N ASP A 107 6.46 6.71 11.21
CA ASP A 107 6.12 7.88 10.38
C ASP A 107 4.85 8.60 10.90
N HIS A 108 3.82 7.85 11.30
CA HIS A 108 2.58 8.42 11.87
C HIS A 108 2.82 9.19 13.16
N SER A 109 3.64 8.65 14.07
CA SER A 109 3.96 9.33 15.32
C SER A 109 4.84 10.57 15.14
N GLU A 110 5.68 10.59 14.09
CA GLU A 110 6.45 11.79 13.71
C GLU A 110 5.52 12.93 13.25
N ASP A 111 4.41 12.59 12.60
CA ASP A 111 3.36 13.52 12.17
C ASP A 111 2.35 13.91 13.27
N GLY A 112 2.67 13.56 14.53
CA GLY A 112 1.87 13.89 15.71
C GLY A 112 0.74 12.91 16.00
N GLY A 113 0.80 11.71 15.41
CA GLY A 113 -0.01 10.57 15.76
C GLY A 113 0.44 9.83 17.03
N ASP A 114 -0.35 8.85 17.45
CA ASP A 114 -0.01 8.00 18.59
C ASP A 114 1.15 7.04 18.29
N GLN A 115 2.01 6.80 19.28
CA GLN A 115 3.17 5.90 19.16
C GLN A 115 2.77 4.43 19.00
N ALA A 116 3.53 3.68 18.20
CA ALA A 116 3.38 2.25 18.06
C ALA A 116 4.06 1.47 19.20
N ARG A 117 3.75 0.19 19.33
CA ARG A 117 4.41 -0.74 20.25
C ARG A 117 5.24 -1.74 19.47
N GLU A 118 6.50 -1.91 19.85
CA GLU A 118 7.40 -2.89 19.22
C GLU A 118 6.78 -4.29 19.25
N VAL A 119 6.76 -4.97 18.11
CA VAL A 119 6.34 -6.36 18.01
C VAL A 119 7.52 -7.25 18.36
N LEU A 120 7.42 -7.98 19.47
CA LEU A 120 8.43 -8.94 19.93
C LEU A 120 8.19 -10.32 19.32
N GLU A 121 6.92 -10.68 19.12
CA GLU A 121 6.48 -11.95 18.55
C GLU A 121 5.07 -11.77 17.94
N SER A 122 4.79 -12.43 16.82
CA SER A 122 3.47 -12.43 16.19
C SER A 122 3.12 -13.78 15.59
N ASP A 123 1.89 -14.23 15.84
CA ASP A 123 1.33 -15.47 15.32
C ASP A 123 -0.04 -15.20 14.67
N VAL A 124 -0.25 -15.75 13.46
CA VAL A 124 -1.56 -15.73 12.80
C VAL A 124 -2.39 -16.90 13.32
N LEU A 125 -3.35 -16.61 14.19
CA LEU A 125 -4.25 -17.61 14.76
C LEU A 125 -5.30 -18.08 13.75
N SER A 126 -5.77 -17.17 12.91
CA SER A 126 -6.72 -17.49 11.83
C SER A 126 -6.55 -16.50 10.68
N PRO A 127 -6.64 -16.98 9.42
CA PRO A 127 -6.61 -16.10 8.25
C PRO A 127 -7.82 -15.15 8.26
N PRO A 128 -7.81 -14.09 7.44
CA PRO A 128 -9.00 -13.26 7.27
C PRO A 128 -10.18 -14.14 6.82
N PRO A 129 -11.41 -13.78 7.22
CA PRO A 129 -12.59 -14.51 6.80
C PRO A 129 -12.59 -14.64 5.28
N SER A 130 -12.68 -15.88 4.81
CA SER A 130 -12.77 -16.15 3.38
C SER A 130 -14.07 -15.55 2.83
N PRO A 131 -14.11 -15.19 1.53
CA PRO A 131 -15.32 -14.73 0.87
C PRO A 131 -16.49 -15.61 1.26
N ASP A 132 -17.44 -15.03 1.99
CA ASP A 132 -18.58 -15.77 2.46
C ASP A 132 -19.42 -16.09 1.21
N THR A 133 -19.32 -17.33 0.72
CA THR A 133 -20.14 -17.81 -0.41
C THR A 133 -21.61 -17.91 -0.01
N THR A 134 -21.90 -17.78 1.29
CA THR A 134 -23.23 -17.62 1.83
C THR A 134 -23.82 -16.31 1.32
N PRO A 135 -24.93 -16.32 0.55
CA PRO A 135 -25.56 -15.09 0.10
C PRO A 135 -26.00 -14.26 1.30
N VAL A 136 -25.21 -13.26 1.69
CA VAL A 136 -25.66 -12.21 2.60
C VAL A 136 -26.85 -11.55 1.89
N PRO A 137 -28.03 -11.42 2.53
CA PRO A 137 -29.20 -10.82 1.93
C PRO A 137 -28.81 -9.51 1.27
N ALA A 138 -29.23 -9.30 0.01
CA ALA A 138 -28.98 -8.05 -0.68
C ALA A 138 -29.47 -6.90 0.23
N PRO A 139 -28.63 -5.90 0.52
CA PRO A 139 -29.06 -4.75 1.29
C PRO A 139 -30.26 -4.06 0.63
N ARG A 140 -30.96 -3.24 1.40
CA ARG A 140 -32.22 -2.63 0.95
C ARG A 140 -32.04 -1.94 -0.40
N GLY A 141 -32.95 -2.18 -1.34
CA GLY A 141 -33.00 -1.45 -2.61
C GLY A 141 -32.04 -1.92 -3.71
N GLY A 142 -31.44 -3.12 -3.59
CA GLY A 142 -30.58 -3.68 -4.65
C GLY A 142 -29.11 -3.26 -4.57
N LEU A 143 -28.73 -2.56 -3.50
CA LEU A 143 -27.33 -2.28 -3.19
C LEU A 143 -26.58 -3.58 -2.89
N THR A 144 -25.27 -3.59 -3.12
CA THR A 144 -24.36 -4.61 -2.59
C THR A 144 -23.63 -4.10 -1.36
N ASN A 145 -23.40 -2.79 -1.25
CA ASN A 145 -22.65 -2.15 -0.18
C ASN A 145 -23.39 -0.91 0.34
N GLU A 146 -23.50 -0.82 1.66
CA GLU A 146 -24.22 0.24 2.37
C GLU A 146 -23.24 1.26 2.95
N VAL A 147 -23.48 2.55 2.69
CA VAL A 147 -22.66 3.63 3.25
C VAL A 147 -23.45 4.38 4.31
N THR A 148 -22.84 4.61 5.47
CA THR A 148 -23.30 5.57 6.47
C THR A 148 -22.40 6.79 6.44
N VAL A 149 -22.98 7.97 6.17
CA VAL A 149 -22.23 9.24 6.08
C VAL A 149 -22.41 10.07 7.33
N VAL A 150 -21.32 10.56 7.91
CA VAL A 150 -21.36 11.44 9.10
C VAL A 150 -20.46 12.64 8.88
N LEU A 151 -20.97 13.86 9.12
CA LEU A 151 -20.11 15.04 9.25
C LEU A 151 -19.47 15.05 10.64
N VAL A 152 -18.16 15.20 10.75
CA VAL A 152 -17.45 15.07 12.01
C VAL A 152 -16.52 16.25 12.25
N ALA A 153 -16.61 16.84 13.44
CA ALA A 153 -15.65 17.80 13.95
C ALA A 153 -14.82 17.14 15.05
N PRO A 154 -13.62 16.62 14.73
CA PRO A 154 -12.73 16.01 15.72
C PRO A 154 -12.33 16.96 16.85
N ALA A 155 -11.78 16.40 17.92
CA ALA A 155 -11.24 17.21 19.01
C ALA A 155 -10.29 18.30 18.50
N GLY A 156 -10.44 19.52 19.03
CA GLY A 156 -9.67 20.67 18.58
C GLY A 156 -10.24 21.40 17.36
N THR A 157 -11.34 20.92 16.76
CA THR A 157 -12.01 21.55 15.62
C THR A 157 -13.47 21.88 15.91
N MET A 158 -14.08 22.68 15.03
CA MET A 158 -15.51 22.98 15.03
C MET A 158 -16.17 22.59 13.70
N PRO A 159 -17.49 22.36 13.68
CA PRO A 159 -18.27 22.25 12.45
C PRO A 159 -17.99 23.42 11.50
N ASP A 160 -17.91 23.13 10.20
CA ASP A 160 -17.78 24.14 9.14
C ASP A 160 -19.06 24.25 8.29
N GLY A 161 -18.97 24.95 7.16
CA GLY A 161 -20.09 25.21 6.25
C GLY A 161 -20.50 24.05 5.34
N THR A 162 -19.89 22.87 5.48
CA THR A 162 -20.19 21.71 4.64
C THR A 162 -21.59 21.19 4.89
N GLN A 163 -22.32 20.99 3.81
CA GLN A 163 -23.68 20.52 3.83
C GLN A 163 -23.71 19.00 3.69
N LEU A 164 -24.37 18.31 4.61
CA LEU A 164 -24.51 16.86 4.58
C LEU A 164 -25.12 16.35 3.26
N SER A 165 -26.06 17.11 2.71
CA SER A 165 -26.71 16.79 1.44
C SER A 165 -25.77 16.77 0.25
N ASP A 166 -24.67 17.52 0.30
CA ASP A 166 -23.70 17.58 -0.80
C ASP A 166 -22.84 16.31 -0.78
N VAL A 167 -22.32 15.95 0.41
CA VAL A 167 -21.57 14.68 0.60
C VAL A 167 -22.42 13.46 0.22
N VAL A 168 -23.68 13.41 0.66
CA VAL A 168 -24.61 12.32 0.29
C VAL A 168 -24.83 12.28 -1.22
N ARG A 169 -24.98 13.43 -1.88
CA ARG A 169 -25.14 13.51 -3.34
C ARG A 169 -23.88 13.05 -4.08
N THR A 170 -22.70 13.35 -3.56
CA THR A 170 -21.44 12.85 -4.12
C THR A 170 -21.36 11.32 -4.05
N VAL A 171 -21.69 10.75 -2.89
CA VAL A 171 -21.68 9.29 -2.68
C VAL A 171 -22.72 8.59 -3.55
N ASP A 172 -23.99 9.02 -3.52
CA ASP A 172 -25.08 8.40 -4.27
C ASP A 172 -25.06 8.74 -5.78
N GLY A 173 -24.27 9.74 -6.19
CA GLY A 173 -24.09 10.15 -7.57
C GLY A 173 -22.80 9.57 -8.15
N THR A 174 -21.81 10.45 -8.37
CA THR A 174 -20.57 10.14 -9.09
C THR A 174 -19.84 8.90 -8.55
N VAL A 175 -19.79 8.72 -7.22
CA VAL A 175 -19.07 7.58 -6.61
C VAL A 175 -19.82 6.26 -6.82
N ALA A 176 -21.13 6.22 -6.56
CA ALA A 176 -21.95 5.04 -6.80
C ALA A 176 -21.98 4.67 -8.29
N ASP A 177 -22.16 5.66 -9.18
CA ASP A 177 -22.14 5.48 -10.62
C ASP A 177 -20.80 4.90 -11.11
N PHE A 178 -19.68 5.43 -10.60
CA PHE A 178 -18.35 4.94 -10.92
C PHE A 178 -18.21 3.46 -10.58
N TRP A 179 -18.43 3.08 -9.31
CA TRP A 179 -18.24 1.70 -8.87
C TRP A 179 -19.20 0.74 -9.57
N ALA A 180 -20.47 1.13 -9.78
CA ALA A 180 -21.43 0.32 -10.52
C ALA A 180 -20.99 0.09 -11.98
N GLN A 181 -20.49 1.12 -12.67
CA GLN A 181 -20.06 1.01 -14.05
C GLN A 181 -18.75 0.22 -14.18
N GLN A 182 -17.73 0.53 -13.37
CA GLN A 182 -16.42 -0.12 -13.46
C GLN A 182 -16.47 -1.61 -13.10
N THR A 183 -17.40 -2.00 -12.25
CA THR A 183 -17.53 -3.39 -11.78
C THR A 183 -18.64 -4.18 -12.46
N GLY A 184 -19.32 -3.59 -13.45
CA GLY A 184 -20.48 -4.23 -14.10
C GLY A 184 -21.62 -4.54 -13.13
N GLY A 185 -21.76 -3.74 -12.07
CA GLY A 185 -22.78 -3.87 -11.02
C GLY A 185 -22.43 -4.86 -9.91
N ALA A 186 -21.22 -5.43 -9.87
CA ALA A 186 -20.77 -6.26 -8.75
C ALA A 186 -20.61 -5.45 -7.45
N ILE A 187 -20.31 -4.15 -7.57
CA ILE A 187 -20.34 -3.18 -6.47
C ILE A 187 -21.43 -2.14 -6.78
N GLN A 188 -22.52 -2.16 -6.02
CA GLN A 188 -23.59 -1.16 -6.02
C GLN A 188 -23.64 -0.49 -4.65
N LEU A 189 -23.19 0.75 -4.59
CA LEU A 189 -23.10 1.54 -3.35
C LEU A 189 -24.32 2.45 -3.19
N GLY A 190 -24.67 2.74 -1.94
CA GLY A 190 -25.64 3.78 -1.64
C GLY A 190 -25.68 4.14 -0.17
N VAL A 191 -26.05 5.39 0.11
CA VAL A 191 -26.19 5.92 1.46
C VAL A 191 -27.49 5.40 2.08
N VAL A 192 -27.37 4.57 3.11
CA VAL A 192 -28.54 4.04 3.85
C VAL A 192 -28.86 4.84 5.12
N ALA A 193 -27.88 5.61 5.60
CA ALA A 193 -28.02 6.48 6.74
C ALA A 193 -27.06 7.66 6.63
N SER A 194 -27.51 8.84 7.08
CA SER A 194 -26.66 10.01 7.18
C SER A 194 -26.90 10.74 8.49
N ARG A 195 -25.88 11.44 9.00
CA ARG A 195 -25.94 12.22 10.23
C ARG A 195 -25.26 13.58 10.05
N PRO A 196 -25.86 14.66 10.59
CA PRO A 196 -25.22 15.96 10.60
C PRO A 196 -24.02 15.95 11.56
N TRP A 197 -23.41 17.12 11.75
CA TRP A 197 -22.23 17.31 12.59
C TRP A 197 -22.26 16.59 13.93
N VAL A 198 -21.27 15.72 14.13
CA VAL A 198 -20.91 15.09 15.40
C VAL A 198 -19.58 15.66 15.84
N SER A 199 -19.53 16.26 17.03
CA SER A 199 -18.26 16.60 17.68
C SER A 199 -17.73 15.42 18.48
N THR A 200 -16.43 15.15 18.42
CA THR A 200 -15.80 14.04 19.14
C THR A 200 -14.79 14.49 20.19
N THR A 201 -14.51 13.61 21.14
CA THR A 201 -13.40 13.76 22.09
C THR A 201 -12.09 13.20 21.56
N ALA A 202 -12.16 12.20 20.68
CA ALA A 202 -11.03 11.74 19.89
C ALA A 202 -10.64 12.74 18.79
N GLY A 203 -9.34 12.91 18.57
CA GLY A 203 -8.74 13.63 17.45
C GLY A 203 -8.23 12.66 16.38
N CYS A 204 -7.56 13.17 15.35
CA CYS A 204 -7.02 12.31 14.28
C CYS A 204 -5.76 11.52 14.68
N ALA A 205 -5.10 11.88 15.79
CA ALA A 205 -3.93 11.15 16.28
C ALA A 205 -4.21 9.65 16.55
N ASP A 206 -5.46 9.34 16.95
CA ASP A 206 -6.01 7.98 17.05
C ASP A 206 -7.26 7.84 16.14
N PRO A 207 -7.07 7.48 14.87
CA PRO A 207 -8.19 7.28 13.94
C PRO A 207 -9.16 6.19 14.40
N ASN A 208 -8.68 5.15 15.09
CA ASN A 208 -9.53 4.06 15.56
C ASN A 208 -10.47 4.53 16.68
N ALA A 209 -9.97 5.32 17.64
CA ALA A 209 -10.82 5.95 18.64
C ALA A 209 -11.82 6.92 18.01
N LEU A 210 -11.41 7.69 16.99
CA LEU A 210 -12.29 8.59 16.26
C LEU A 210 -13.46 7.84 15.60
N TRP A 211 -13.18 6.79 14.82
CA TRP A 211 -14.23 5.98 14.19
C TRP A 211 -15.11 5.28 15.21
N THR A 212 -14.52 4.70 16.26
CA THR A 212 -15.26 3.98 17.31
C THR A 212 -16.21 4.92 18.06
N GLU A 213 -15.75 6.13 18.41
CA GLU A 213 -16.57 7.13 19.08
C GLU A 213 -17.74 7.57 18.21
N VAL A 214 -17.50 7.84 16.92
CA VAL A 214 -18.55 8.23 15.98
C VAL A 214 -19.54 7.09 15.77
N ALA A 215 -19.05 5.87 15.53
CA ALA A 215 -19.88 4.69 15.32
C ALA A 215 -20.84 4.49 16.50
N ALA A 216 -20.34 4.57 17.74
CA ALA A 216 -21.15 4.49 18.95
C ALA A 216 -22.20 5.62 19.03
N LYS A 217 -21.83 6.86 18.72
CA LYS A 217 -22.74 8.02 18.76
C LYS A 217 -23.87 7.94 17.74
N VAL A 218 -23.61 7.39 16.55
CA VAL A 218 -24.60 7.33 15.47
C VAL A 218 -25.36 6.00 15.41
N GLY A 219 -24.94 5.03 16.22
CA GLY A 219 -25.47 3.67 16.25
C GLY A 219 -25.06 2.84 15.03
N PHE A 220 -23.89 3.12 14.45
CA PHE A 220 -23.33 2.31 13.38
C PHE A 220 -22.82 0.99 13.97
N VAL A 221 -23.18 -0.12 13.31
CA VAL A 221 -22.69 -1.46 13.67
C VAL A 221 -21.83 -1.95 12.50
N PRO A 222 -20.52 -2.12 12.70
CA PRO A 222 -19.60 -2.61 11.67
C PRO A 222 -19.99 -4.01 11.19
N GLY A 223 -19.54 -4.34 10.01
CA GLY A 223 -19.69 -5.68 9.45
C GLY A 223 -19.58 -5.68 7.94
N PRO A 224 -19.72 -6.86 7.33
CA PRO A 224 -19.61 -7.03 5.89
C PRO A 224 -20.51 -6.04 5.15
N ARG A 225 -19.95 -5.43 4.10
CA ARG A 225 -20.63 -4.52 3.17
C ARG A 225 -21.17 -3.24 3.81
N LYS A 226 -20.73 -2.90 5.01
CA LYS A 226 -21.11 -1.67 5.71
C LYS A 226 -19.91 -0.76 5.84
N HIS A 227 -20.02 0.42 5.25
CA HIS A 227 -18.98 1.43 5.27
C HIS A 227 -19.42 2.62 6.13
N LEU A 228 -18.55 3.07 7.02
CA LEU A 228 -18.77 4.32 7.76
C LEU A 228 -17.80 5.38 7.23
N LEU A 229 -18.35 6.31 6.45
CA LEU A 229 -17.64 7.45 5.88
C LEU A 229 -17.79 8.67 6.79
N LEU A 230 -16.66 9.16 7.29
CA LEU A 230 -16.60 10.43 8.02
C LEU A 230 -16.13 11.54 7.07
N ARG A 231 -16.94 12.57 6.87
CA ARG A 231 -16.44 13.82 6.29
C ARG A 231 -15.99 14.72 7.44
N LEU A 232 -14.68 14.95 7.53
CA LEU A 232 -14.08 15.76 8.59
C LEU A 232 -14.22 17.26 8.33
N SER A 233 -14.24 18.07 9.38
CA SER A 233 -14.16 19.54 9.28
C SER A 233 -12.91 19.98 8.52
N ASP A 234 -13.01 21.00 7.67
CA ASP A 234 -11.89 21.64 6.97
C ASP A 234 -10.85 22.21 7.94
N GLN A 235 -11.25 22.49 9.19
CA GLN A 235 -10.31 22.90 10.24
C GLN A 235 -9.29 21.81 10.59
N THR A 236 -9.54 20.55 10.23
CA THR A 236 -8.56 19.45 10.39
C THR A 236 -7.34 19.61 9.50
N ALA A 237 -7.38 20.45 8.46
CA ALA A 237 -6.20 20.75 7.64
C ALA A 237 -5.05 21.38 8.43
N GLY A 238 -5.34 22.02 9.57
CA GLY A 238 -4.35 22.62 10.46
C GLY A 238 -4.07 21.80 11.73
N GLN A 239 -4.59 20.57 11.83
CA GLN A 239 -4.42 19.72 13.01
C GLN A 239 -3.34 18.66 12.77
N PRO A 240 -2.47 18.39 13.76
CA PRO A 240 -1.50 17.29 13.68
C PRO A 240 -2.21 15.94 13.63
N GLY A 241 -1.58 14.95 12.98
CA GLY A 241 -2.10 13.60 12.81
C GLY A 241 -3.35 13.48 11.93
N CYS A 242 -3.86 14.57 11.33
CA CYS A 242 -4.99 14.51 10.39
C CYS A 242 -4.47 14.41 8.95
N SER A 243 -4.44 13.19 8.41
CA SER A 243 -4.19 12.97 6.98
C SER A 243 -5.29 13.58 6.10
N TYR A 244 -5.04 13.68 4.80
CA TYR A 244 -6.02 14.18 3.84
C TYR A 244 -7.22 13.26 3.69
N ALA A 245 -6.96 11.97 3.61
CA ALA A 245 -7.93 10.91 3.68
C ALA A 245 -7.29 9.71 4.40
N LEU A 246 -8.13 8.80 4.86
CA LEU A 246 -7.69 7.56 5.49
C LEU A 246 -8.78 6.51 5.34
N ALA A 247 -8.43 5.31 4.91
CA ALA A 247 -9.35 4.19 4.85
C ALA A 247 -8.72 2.90 5.34
N GLN A 248 -9.54 2.07 5.98
CA GLN A 248 -9.16 0.70 6.26
C GLN A 248 -9.06 -0.12 4.97
N VAL A 249 -8.12 -1.05 4.96
CA VAL A 249 -7.89 -1.97 3.86
C VAL A 249 -8.70 -3.24 4.12
N GLY A 250 -9.68 -3.49 3.26
CA GLY A 250 -10.47 -4.72 3.29
C GLY A 250 -9.71 -5.91 2.72
N ALA A 251 -10.20 -7.12 2.97
CA ALA A 251 -9.67 -8.33 2.33
C ALA A 251 -10.33 -8.62 0.97
N GLU A 252 -11.52 -8.07 0.76
CA GLU A 252 -12.36 -8.32 -0.42
C GLU A 252 -13.45 -7.23 -0.60
N PRO A 253 -14.17 -7.20 -1.75
CA PRO A 253 -15.21 -6.19 -2.03
C PRO A 253 -16.37 -6.15 -1.03
N SER A 254 -16.48 -7.17 -0.18
CA SER A 254 -17.58 -7.37 0.75
C SER A 254 -17.20 -7.06 2.21
N SER A 255 -15.96 -6.63 2.48
CA SER A 255 -15.43 -6.45 3.84
C SER A 255 -16.20 -5.40 4.66
N GLY A 256 -16.67 -4.33 4.02
CA GLY A 256 -17.08 -3.12 4.75
C GLY A 256 -15.86 -2.34 5.22
N GLY A 257 -16.03 -1.46 6.22
CA GLY A 257 -14.92 -0.82 6.92
C GLY A 257 -15.11 0.68 7.17
N TYR A 258 -14.07 1.30 7.70
CA TYR A 258 -14.05 2.71 8.04
C TYR A 258 -13.23 3.54 7.07
N LEU A 259 -13.68 4.77 6.82
CA LEU A 259 -12.93 5.76 6.07
C LEU A 259 -13.24 7.17 6.56
N TYR A 260 -12.30 8.09 6.37
CA TYR A 260 -12.56 9.51 6.46
C TYR A 260 -11.95 10.28 5.29
N VAL A 261 -12.56 11.42 4.98
CA VAL A 261 -12.06 12.38 4.00
C VAL A 261 -12.19 13.80 4.54
N ARG A 262 -11.24 14.68 4.23
CA ARG A 262 -11.36 16.12 4.55
C ARG A 262 -12.20 16.89 3.52
N GLN A 263 -12.20 16.43 2.27
CA GLN A 263 -12.89 17.10 1.17
C GLN A 263 -13.96 16.22 0.53
N ASP A 264 -15.03 16.85 0.08
CA ASP A 264 -16.09 16.24 -0.72
C ASP A 264 -15.68 16.19 -2.20
N LEU A 265 -14.64 15.39 -2.49
CA LEU A 265 -14.14 15.18 -3.85
C LEU A 265 -14.45 13.73 -4.27
N PRO A 266 -15.19 13.51 -5.38
CA PRO A 266 -15.59 12.16 -5.77
C PRO A 266 -14.44 11.18 -5.98
N SER A 267 -13.30 11.64 -6.52
CA SER A 267 -12.13 10.79 -6.74
C SER A 267 -11.56 10.26 -5.44
N VAL A 268 -11.44 11.11 -4.41
CA VAL A 268 -10.95 10.72 -3.08
C VAL A 268 -11.90 9.73 -2.42
N ILE A 269 -13.20 10.04 -2.41
CA ILE A 269 -14.17 9.14 -1.79
C ILE A 269 -14.22 7.78 -2.51
N ALA A 270 -14.12 7.77 -3.84
CA ALA A 270 -14.05 6.53 -4.60
C ALA A 270 -12.78 5.75 -4.30
N HIS A 271 -11.62 6.43 -4.21
CA HIS A 271 -10.33 5.85 -3.83
C HIS A 271 -10.37 5.19 -2.44
N GLU A 272 -10.83 5.91 -1.42
CA GLU A 272 -10.96 5.39 -0.05
C GLU A 272 -11.91 4.19 0.06
N LEU A 273 -12.97 4.17 -0.74
CA LEU A 273 -13.84 2.99 -0.83
C LEU A 273 -13.14 1.82 -1.52
N GLY A 274 -12.26 2.09 -2.48
CA GLY A 274 -11.40 1.08 -3.11
C GLY A 274 -10.51 0.34 -2.10
N HIS A 275 -9.95 1.04 -1.12
CA HIS A 275 -9.24 0.41 0.00
C HIS A 275 -10.13 -0.52 0.81
N ASN A 276 -11.36 -0.11 1.14
CA ASN A 276 -12.31 -0.97 1.84
C ASN A 276 -12.70 -2.22 1.01
N PHE A 277 -12.53 -2.18 -0.31
CA PHE A 277 -12.72 -3.34 -1.20
C PHE A 277 -11.48 -4.22 -1.35
N GLY A 278 -10.38 -3.83 -0.71
CA GLY A 278 -9.11 -4.56 -0.69
C GLY A 278 -8.12 -4.19 -1.78
N LEU A 279 -8.30 -3.03 -2.43
CA LEU A 279 -7.32 -2.51 -3.37
C LEU A 279 -6.22 -1.75 -2.65
N GLY A 280 -4.97 -1.90 -3.11
CA GLY A 280 -3.89 -0.97 -2.81
C GLY A 280 -3.78 0.09 -3.91
N HIS A 281 -2.68 0.84 -3.89
CA HIS A 281 -2.47 1.91 -4.85
C HIS A 281 -2.11 1.40 -6.24
N SER A 282 -2.43 2.27 -7.19
CA SER A 282 -1.94 2.25 -8.55
C SER A 282 -0.83 3.29 -8.67
N SER A 283 0.40 2.79 -8.78
CA SER A 283 1.62 3.59 -8.76
C SER A 283 2.35 3.45 -10.09
N ALA A 284 3.40 4.23 -10.30
CA ALA A 284 4.25 4.07 -11.49
C ALA A 284 5.66 3.62 -11.11
N GLU A 285 6.24 2.74 -11.91
CA GLU A 285 7.65 2.38 -11.84
C GLU A 285 8.38 2.94 -13.06
N GLN A 286 9.39 3.78 -12.80
CA GLN A 286 10.25 4.35 -13.83
C GLN A 286 11.66 3.83 -13.64
N CYS A 287 12.26 3.30 -14.71
CA CYS A 287 13.64 2.83 -14.71
C CYS A 287 14.49 3.68 -15.68
N ASP A 288 15.80 3.79 -15.42
CA ASP A 288 16.67 4.74 -16.12
C ASP A 288 16.91 4.32 -17.58
N ALA A 289 16.22 4.97 -18.52
CA ALA A 289 16.29 4.73 -19.97
C ALA A 289 15.98 3.27 -20.40
N THR A 290 15.33 2.50 -19.54
CA THR A 290 14.83 1.13 -19.76
C THR A 290 13.44 1.01 -19.15
N MET A 291 12.59 0.13 -19.69
CA MET A 291 11.25 -0.09 -19.14
C MET A 291 11.33 -0.80 -17.78
N GLU A 292 12.25 -1.76 -17.67
CA GLU A 292 12.46 -2.56 -16.47
C GLU A 292 13.97 -2.79 -16.23
N GLY A 293 14.32 -3.04 -14.97
CA GLY A 293 15.69 -3.35 -14.55
C GLY A 293 16.59 -2.12 -14.42
N GLY A 294 17.81 -2.33 -13.90
CA GLY A 294 18.74 -1.23 -13.61
C GLY A 294 18.35 -0.43 -12.37
N SER A 295 18.48 0.89 -12.44
CA SER A 295 18.05 1.80 -11.37
C SER A 295 16.62 2.25 -11.61
N CYS A 296 15.72 1.92 -10.69
CA CYS A 296 14.30 2.23 -10.80
C CYS A 296 13.80 3.01 -9.58
N ARG A 297 12.70 3.73 -9.75
CA ARG A 297 11.93 4.39 -8.70
C ARG A 297 10.46 4.04 -8.86
N THR A 298 9.87 3.54 -7.78
CA THR A 298 8.41 3.52 -7.63
C THR A 298 7.97 4.88 -7.10
N SER A 299 7.03 5.50 -7.79
CA SER A 299 6.33 6.70 -7.32
C SER A 299 4.90 6.29 -6.99
N GLY A 300 4.56 6.38 -5.70
CA GLY A 300 3.19 6.18 -5.20
C GLY A 300 2.18 6.94 -6.07
N TYR A 301 0.97 6.41 -6.26
CA TYR A 301 -0.15 7.10 -6.91
C TYR A 301 0.05 7.61 -8.34
N ARG A 302 1.24 7.44 -8.93
CA ARG A 302 1.61 8.09 -10.21
C ARG A 302 0.89 7.49 -11.41
N ASP A 303 0.09 6.44 -11.23
CA ASP A 303 -0.88 6.01 -12.23
C ASP A 303 -2.11 6.93 -12.25
N LEU A 304 -1.95 8.12 -12.84
CA LEU A 304 -3.00 9.15 -12.93
C LEU A 304 -4.22 8.77 -13.80
N TYR A 305 -4.17 7.59 -14.41
CA TYR A 305 -5.28 7.01 -15.17
C TYR A 305 -6.27 6.26 -14.28
N ASP A 306 -5.86 5.80 -13.10
CA ASP A 306 -6.62 4.87 -12.28
C ASP A 306 -7.21 5.53 -11.03
N VAL A 307 -8.36 5.06 -10.56
CA VAL A 307 -8.98 5.58 -9.33
C VAL A 307 -8.11 5.35 -8.09
N MET A 308 -7.34 4.25 -8.05
CA MET A 308 -6.40 3.95 -6.97
C MET A 308 -5.05 4.62 -7.19
N GLY A 309 -4.88 5.43 -8.25
CA GLY A 309 -3.79 6.37 -8.37
C GLY A 309 -4.12 7.68 -7.65
N ALA A 310 -3.43 8.76 -8.02
CA ALA A 310 -3.61 10.04 -7.34
C ALA A 310 -5.05 10.53 -7.53
N SER A 311 -5.65 11.06 -6.46
CA SER A 311 -6.95 11.70 -6.53
C SER A 311 -6.82 13.14 -7.02
N TRP A 312 -7.45 13.48 -8.14
CA TRP A 312 -7.46 14.83 -8.69
C TRP A 312 -8.80 15.16 -9.33
N GLY A 313 -8.86 16.20 -10.16
CA GLY A 313 -10.11 16.67 -10.81
C GLY A 313 -10.76 15.65 -11.76
N ARG A 314 -10.11 14.50 -12.01
CA ARG A 314 -10.64 13.40 -12.80
C ARG A 314 -10.68 12.11 -11.98
N LEU A 315 -11.70 11.32 -12.28
CA LEU A 315 -11.90 9.98 -11.76
C LEU A 315 -11.66 9.04 -12.95
N GLY A 316 -10.44 8.52 -13.07
CA GLY A 316 -10.04 7.65 -14.18
C GLY A 316 -10.62 6.24 -14.06
N ALA A 317 -10.70 5.52 -15.18
CA ALA A 317 -11.21 4.14 -15.19
C ALA A 317 -10.34 3.20 -14.34
N LEU A 318 -10.99 2.20 -13.73
CA LEU A 318 -10.30 1.14 -12.99
C LEU A 318 -9.45 0.33 -13.97
N ASN A 319 -8.16 0.19 -13.70
CA ASN A 319 -7.21 -0.54 -14.51
C ASN A 319 -7.46 -2.06 -14.41
N ALA A 320 -6.94 -2.81 -15.38
CA ALA A 320 -7.18 -4.24 -15.50
C ALA A 320 -6.63 -5.04 -14.31
N GLY A 321 -5.53 -4.60 -13.70
CA GLY A 321 -4.95 -5.23 -12.51
C GLY A 321 -5.87 -5.13 -11.30
N GLN A 322 -6.37 -3.93 -11.02
CA GLN A 322 -7.33 -3.67 -9.94
C GLN A 322 -8.69 -4.34 -10.22
N ALA A 323 -9.18 -4.30 -11.46
CA ALA A 323 -10.39 -5.01 -11.85
C ALA A 323 -10.27 -6.53 -11.71
N ALA A 324 -9.09 -7.10 -11.97
CA ALA A 324 -8.80 -8.51 -11.72
C ALA A 324 -8.74 -8.83 -10.22
N ALA A 325 -8.14 -7.96 -9.40
CA ALA A 325 -8.11 -8.10 -7.94
C ALA A 325 -9.53 -8.14 -7.34
N LEU A 326 -10.44 -7.31 -7.84
CA LEU A 326 -11.86 -7.35 -7.47
C LEU A 326 -12.65 -8.50 -8.11
N ARG A 327 -12.06 -9.26 -9.05
CA ARG A 327 -12.72 -10.32 -9.83
C ARG A 327 -13.90 -9.83 -10.68
N VAL A 328 -13.82 -8.58 -11.15
CA VAL A 328 -14.88 -7.93 -11.97
C VAL A 328 -14.50 -7.82 -13.43
N LEU A 329 -13.26 -8.17 -13.78
CA LEU A 329 -12.81 -8.30 -15.17
C LEU A 329 -13.25 -9.67 -15.72
N PRO A 330 -14.19 -9.74 -16.68
CA PRO A 330 -14.70 -11.02 -17.15
C PRO A 330 -13.65 -11.82 -17.91
N ASP A 331 -13.58 -13.14 -17.68
CA ASP A 331 -12.67 -14.05 -18.41
C ASP A 331 -12.89 -13.98 -19.92
N ALA A 332 -14.14 -13.88 -20.37
CA ALA A 332 -14.48 -13.74 -21.79
C ALA A 332 -13.95 -12.44 -22.41
N ALA A 333 -13.69 -11.41 -21.58
CA ALA A 333 -13.11 -10.14 -21.99
C ALA A 333 -11.58 -10.08 -21.85
N THR A 334 -10.96 -11.19 -21.44
CA THR A 334 -9.54 -11.26 -21.11
C THR A 334 -8.85 -12.30 -21.99
N ARG A 335 -7.70 -11.94 -22.55
CA ARG A 335 -6.82 -12.90 -23.22
C ARG A 335 -5.59 -13.17 -22.35
N THR A 336 -5.39 -14.41 -21.93
CA THR A 336 -4.14 -14.80 -21.26
C THR A 336 -3.10 -15.28 -22.27
N VAL A 337 -1.86 -14.85 -22.09
CA VAL A 337 -0.67 -15.30 -22.82
C VAL A 337 0.45 -15.57 -21.82
N SER A 338 1.02 -16.76 -21.86
CA SER A 338 2.07 -17.17 -20.91
C SER A 338 3.36 -17.55 -21.63
N VAL A 339 4.48 -17.54 -20.91
CA VAL A 339 5.75 -18.08 -21.41
C VAL A 339 5.58 -19.52 -21.90
N GLY A 340 6.09 -19.77 -23.10
CA GLY A 340 5.94 -21.04 -23.83
C GLY A 340 4.75 -21.14 -24.77
N ASP A 341 3.83 -20.18 -24.76
CA ASP A 341 2.75 -20.13 -25.74
C ASP A 341 3.27 -19.78 -27.14
N ALA A 342 2.50 -20.16 -28.17
CA ALA A 342 2.78 -19.70 -29.52
C ALA A 342 2.56 -18.19 -29.65
N ALA A 343 3.37 -17.54 -30.47
CA ALA A 343 3.16 -16.13 -30.82
C ALA A 343 1.74 -15.92 -31.37
N THR A 344 1.11 -14.83 -30.94
CA THR A 344 -0.30 -14.55 -31.25
C THR A 344 -0.50 -13.08 -31.55
N THR A 345 -1.54 -12.79 -32.33
CA THR A 345 -2.04 -11.43 -32.54
C THR A 345 -3.35 -11.25 -31.79
N VAL A 346 -3.52 -10.12 -31.12
CA VAL A 346 -4.72 -9.77 -30.36
C VAL A 346 -5.20 -8.40 -30.79
N THR A 347 -6.50 -8.26 -31.04
CA THR A 347 -7.15 -6.95 -31.14
C THR A 347 -7.71 -6.58 -29.79
N LEU A 348 -7.12 -5.56 -29.16
CA LEU A 348 -7.47 -5.05 -27.84
C LEU A 348 -8.39 -3.84 -27.99
N SER A 349 -9.61 -3.94 -27.47
CA SER A 349 -10.56 -2.84 -27.37
C SER A 349 -10.26 -1.93 -26.17
N PRO A 350 -10.73 -0.67 -26.18
CA PRO A 350 -10.59 0.22 -25.03
C PRO A 350 -11.17 -0.39 -23.75
N LEU A 351 -10.46 -0.23 -22.63
CA LEU A 351 -10.84 -0.82 -21.34
C LEU A 351 -12.21 -0.33 -20.87
N ALA A 352 -12.45 0.98 -20.96
CA ALA A 352 -13.71 1.62 -20.58
C ALA A 352 -14.89 1.29 -21.52
N GLY A 353 -14.68 0.47 -22.56
CA GLY A 353 -15.70 0.07 -23.52
C GLY A 353 -16.33 -1.31 -23.25
N THR A 354 -17.10 -1.79 -24.22
CA THR A 354 -17.80 -3.09 -24.20
C THR A 354 -17.26 -4.09 -25.22
N GLY A 355 -16.03 -3.85 -25.72
CA GLY A 355 -15.39 -4.70 -26.72
C GLY A 355 -15.12 -6.13 -26.23
N GLN A 356 -14.83 -7.02 -27.18
CA GLN A 356 -14.68 -8.46 -26.91
C GLN A 356 -13.45 -8.79 -26.08
N VAL A 357 -12.29 -8.16 -26.34
CA VAL A 357 -11.08 -8.31 -25.52
C VAL A 357 -10.70 -6.92 -25.04
N ARG A 358 -10.69 -6.71 -23.72
CA ARG A 358 -10.43 -5.40 -23.08
C ARG A 358 -9.15 -5.38 -22.26
N ALA A 359 -8.62 -6.55 -21.95
CA ALA A 359 -7.34 -6.72 -21.29
C ALA A 359 -6.61 -7.95 -21.81
N VAL A 360 -5.28 -7.90 -21.80
CA VAL A 360 -4.42 -9.08 -21.99
C VAL A 360 -3.62 -9.30 -20.71
N ARG A 361 -3.76 -10.49 -20.14
CA ARG A 361 -2.95 -10.95 -19.02
C ARG A 361 -1.71 -11.66 -19.57
N LEU A 362 -0.54 -11.09 -19.34
CA LEU A 362 0.73 -11.72 -19.61
C LEU A 362 1.22 -12.39 -18.32
N VAL A 363 1.66 -13.64 -18.41
CA VAL A 363 2.23 -14.38 -17.28
C VAL A 363 3.68 -14.71 -17.61
N ASP A 364 4.61 -14.12 -16.86
CA ASP A 364 6.05 -14.33 -17.05
C ASP A 364 6.52 -15.71 -16.52
N ALA A 365 7.82 -15.99 -16.59
CA ALA A 365 8.39 -17.27 -16.19
C ALA A 365 8.30 -17.51 -14.67
N GLU A 366 8.32 -16.44 -13.87
CA GLU A 366 8.16 -16.46 -12.42
C GLU A 366 6.68 -16.56 -11.98
N GLY A 367 5.75 -16.37 -12.92
CA GLY A 367 4.32 -16.39 -12.67
C GLY A 367 3.74 -15.05 -12.23
N VAL A 368 4.49 -13.96 -12.38
CA VAL A 368 4.02 -12.60 -12.12
C VAL A 368 3.16 -12.13 -13.29
N ASP A 369 2.00 -11.61 -12.94
CA ASP A 369 1.04 -11.10 -13.90
C ASP A 369 1.42 -9.69 -14.33
N HIS A 370 1.37 -9.47 -15.64
CA HIS A 370 1.35 -8.15 -16.24
C HIS A 370 0.07 -7.97 -17.05
N TRP A 371 -0.44 -6.75 -17.10
CA TRP A 371 -1.70 -6.42 -17.74
C TRP A 371 -1.48 -5.37 -18.83
N LEU A 372 -1.85 -5.72 -20.06
CA LEU A 372 -1.97 -4.78 -21.16
C LEU A 372 -3.42 -4.31 -21.28
N GLU A 373 -3.61 -3.00 -21.34
CA GLU A 373 -4.91 -2.37 -21.54
C GLU A 373 -4.79 -1.20 -22.51
N LEU A 374 -5.86 -0.93 -23.28
CA LEU A 374 -5.93 0.23 -24.15
C LEU A 374 -6.70 1.34 -23.43
N ARG A 375 -6.03 2.46 -23.17
CA ARG A 375 -6.65 3.70 -22.68
C ARG A 375 -6.95 4.61 -23.87
N ALA A 376 -8.21 5.00 -24.01
CA ALA A 376 -8.69 5.85 -25.09
C ALA A 376 -9.72 6.83 -24.53
N ALA A 377 -9.88 7.99 -25.20
CA ALA A 377 -10.83 9.04 -24.84
C ALA A 377 -12.30 8.62 -25.03
N THR A 378 -12.75 7.62 -24.27
CA THR A 378 -14.06 6.98 -24.35
C THR A 378 -14.52 6.56 -22.96
N GLY A 379 -15.84 6.45 -22.76
CA GLY A 379 -16.40 6.00 -21.48
C GLY A 379 -15.91 6.84 -20.30
N GLN A 380 -15.50 6.18 -19.22
CA GLN A 380 -14.94 6.83 -18.01
C GLN A 380 -13.69 7.65 -18.31
N ASP A 381 -12.95 7.30 -19.36
CA ASP A 381 -11.72 7.98 -19.78
C ASP A 381 -11.94 9.04 -20.86
N ALA A 382 -13.18 9.44 -21.14
CA ALA A 382 -13.49 10.46 -22.15
C ALA A 382 -12.70 11.79 -21.96
N TRP A 383 -12.33 12.10 -20.72
CA TRP A 383 -11.52 13.27 -20.36
C TRP A 383 -10.10 13.26 -20.96
N LEU A 384 -9.56 12.09 -21.35
CA LEU A 384 -8.23 12.02 -22.00
C LEU A 384 -8.17 12.83 -23.30
N GLY A 385 -9.31 12.99 -23.99
CA GLY A 385 -9.41 13.72 -25.26
C GLY A 385 -9.84 15.18 -25.13
N THR A 386 -9.99 15.71 -23.91
CA THR A 386 -10.42 17.09 -23.68
C THR A 386 -9.29 17.93 -23.04
N GLY A 387 -9.50 19.24 -22.90
CA GLY A 387 -8.57 20.12 -22.17
C GLY A 387 -8.43 19.81 -20.68
N ASP A 388 -9.22 18.86 -20.20
CA ASP A 388 -9.22 18.38 -18.83
C ASP A 388 -8.07 17.42 -18.52
N ASN A 389 -7.43 16.86 -19.55
CA ASN A 389 -6.21 16.09 -19.44
C ASN A 389 -5.01 17.02 -19.19
N VAL A 390 -5.00 17.66 -18.01
CA VAL A 390 -3.99 18.67 -17.63
C VAL A 390 -2.58 18.08 -17.54
N TYR A 391 -2.48 16.77 -17.30
CA TYR A 391 -1.22 16.01 -17.25
C TYR A 391 -0.75 15.50 -18.60
N ARG A 392 -1.54 15.70 -19.67
CA ARG A 392 -1.22 15.24 -21.05
C ARG A 392 -0.91 13.75 -21.10
N LEU A 393 -1.66 12.97 -20.36
CA LEU A 393 -1.57 11.52 -20.38
C LEU A 393 -1.85 10.98 -21.79
N ASP A 394 -1.09 9.98 -22.21
CA ASP A 394 -1.25 9.31 -23.49
C ASP A 394 -2.62 8.62 -23.61
N SER A 395 -3.20 8.62 -24.82
CA SER A 395 -4.14 7.58 -25.22
C SER A 395 -3.38 6.50 -25.97
N GLY A 396 -3.33 5.29 -25.44
CA GLY A 396 -2.53 4.21 -26.00
C GLY A 396 -2.59 2.93 -25.17
N VAL A 397 -1.74 1.96 -25.56
CA VAL A 397 -1.62 0.69 -24.84
C VAL A 397 -0.69 0.90 -23.67
N LEU A 398 -1.19 0.70 -22.46
CA LEU A 398 -0.41 0.76 -21.22
C LEU A 398 -0.06 -0.65 -20.76
N LEU A 399 1.05 -0.77 -20.03
CA LEU A 399 1.49 -2.01 -19.41
C LEU A 399 1.59 -1.79 -17.89
N ARG A 400 0.96 -2.68 -17.12
CA ARG A 400 1.06 -2.69 -15.67
C ARG A 400 1.60 -4.03 -15.17
N ARG A 401 2.40 -4.02 -14.13
CA ARG A 401 2.81 -5.22 -13.39
C ARG A 401 2.03 -5.31 -12.08
N VAL A 402 1.56 -6.50 -11.73
CA VAL A 402 0.99 -6.72 -10.39
C VAL A 402 2.10 -6.57 -9.35
N GLY A 403 1.86 -5.73 -8.35
CA GLY A 403 2.78 -5.49 -7.26
C GLY A 403 2.30 -6.11 -5.95
N THR A 404 2.94 -5.70 -4.86
CA THR A 404 2.52 -6.02 -3.50
C THR A 404 2.07 -4.76 -2.81
N PHE A 405 1.27 -4.92 -1.77
CA PHE A 405 0.84 -3.79 -0.96
C PHE A 405 2.05 -2.98 -0.44
N PRO A 406 2.01 -1.63 -0.49
CA PRO A 406 0.86 -0.81 -0.85
C PRO A 406 0.60 -0.67 -2.35
N ASP A 407 1.62 -0.79 -3.20
CA ASP A 407 1.54 -0.61 -4.65
C ASP A 407 1.08 -1.89 -5.37
N THR A 408 -0.20 -2.22 -5.25
CA THR A 408 -0.76 -3.45 -5.83
C THR A 408 -0.74 -3.50 -7.36
N THR A 409 -0.54 -2.37 -8.02
CA THR A 409 -0.26 -2.30 -9.46
C THR A 409 0.74 -1.19 -9.78
N LEU A 410 1.68 -1.51 -10.67
CA LEU A 410 2.75 -0.63 -11.11
C LEU A 410 2.62 -0.37 -12.61
N LEU A 411 2.27 0.85 -13.00
CA LEU A 411 2.35 1.33 -14.37
C LEU A 411 3.81 1.41 -14.80
N LEU A 412 4.17 0.66 -15.83
CA LEU A 412 5.50 0.64 -16.39
C LEU A 412 5.64 1.71 -17.48
N ASP A 413 6.77 2.41 -17.48
CA ASP A 413 7.07 3.44 -18.47
C ASP A 413 7.42 2.82 -19.84
N GLY A 414 6.47 2.87 -20.78
CA GLY A 414 6.65 2.41 -22.16
C GLY A 414 7.62 3.25 -22.99
N THR A 415 8.00 4.44 -22.52
CA THR A 415 8.88 5.40 -23.19
C THR A 415 9.96 5.93 -22.23
N PRO A 416 10.76 5.03 -21.63
CA PRO A 416 11.55 5.34 -20.45
C PRO A 416 12.54 6.47 -20.70
N SER A 417 12.44 7.52 -19.89
CA SER A 417 13.39 8.62 -19.87
C SER A 417 14.54 8.39 -18.90
N ALA A 418 15.58 9.22 -19.01
CA ALA A 418 16.66 9.23 -18.04
C ALA A 418 16.17 9.69 -16.66
N ALA A 419 16.77 9.21 -15.58
CA ALA A 419 16.32 9.50 -14.21
C ALA A 419 16.16 10.98 -13.87
N SER A 420 16.95 11.86 -14.51
CA SER A 420 16.83 13.32 -14.35
C SER A 420 15.54 13.94 -14.92
N ARG A 421 14.70 13.15 -15.60
CA ARG A 421 13.46 13.58 -16.25
C ARG A 421 12.22 12.93 -15.67
N TRP A 422 12.38 11.95 -14.77
CA TRP A 422 11.27 11.15 -14.26
C TRP A 422 10.12 11.99 -13.72
N ASP A 423 10.41 13.10 -13.03
CA ASP A 423 9.36 13.96 -12.44
C ASP A 423 8.47 14.64 -13.49
N ASP A 424 9.04 15.04 -14.63
CA ASP A 424 8.33 15.71 -15.73
C ASP A 424 7.73 14.72 -16.74
N ASP A 425 8.16 13.46 -16.70
CA ASP A 425 7.73 12.43 -17.63
C ASP A 425 6.49 11.69 -17.10
N LEU A 426 5.40 11.83 -17.83
CA LEU A 426 4.10 11.20 -17.59
C LEU A 426 3.64 10.41 -18.82
N GLN A 427 4.51 10.22 -19.81
CA GLN A 427 4.21 9.39 -20.96
C GLN A 427 4.54 7.95 -20.58
N SER A 428 3.66 7.02 -20.93
CA SER A 428 3.81 5.62 -20.53
C SER A 428 3.24 4.65 -21.54
N ALA A 429 2.60 5.14 -22.60
CA ALA A 429 2.06 4.27 -23.63
C ALA A 429 3.18 3.58 -24.42
N LEU A 430 3.00 2.29 -24.68
CA LEU A 430 3.91 1.52 -25.50
C LEU A 430 3.94 2.11 -26.93
N PRO A 431 5.13 2.39 -27.49
CA PRO A 431 5.25 2.98 -28.81
C PRO A 431 4.82 2.02 -29.91
N VAL A 432 4.09 2.55 -30.90
CA VAL A 432 3.67 1.80 -32.09
C VAL A 432 4.88 1.40 -32.94
N GLY A 433 4.92 0.12 -33.35
CA GLY A 433 5.95 -0.43 -34.22
C GLY A 433 7.24 -0.85 -33.52
N THR A 434 7.36 -0.62 -32.21
CA THR A 434 8.54 -1.00 -31.43
C THR A 434 8.29 -2.31 -30.70
N ALA A 435 9.27 -3.22 -30.77
CA ALA A 435 9.27 -4.44 -29.98
C ALA A 435 9.79 -4.16 -28.57
N VAL A 436 8.92 -4.32 -27.58
CA VAL A 436 9.19 -4.05 -26.17
C VAL A 436 9.32 -5.39 -25.43
N PRO A 437 10.49 -5.72 -24.87
CA PRO A 437 10.65 -6.89 -24.01
C PRO A 437 10.00 -6.62 -22.64
N VAL A 438 9.20 -7.56 -22.16
CA VAL A 438 8.58 -7.57 -20.82
C VAL A 438 9.23 -8.68 -19.99
N SER A 439 9.47 -8.40 -18.70
CA SER A 439 10.09 -9.32 -17.74
C SER A 439 11.38 -9.94 -18.28
N GLY A 440 12.37 -9.10 -18.57
CA GLY A 440 13.68 -9.55 -19.08
C GLY A 440 13.68 -10.19 -20.47
N GLY A 441 12.55 -10.16 -21.20
CA GLY A 441 12.40 -10.75 -22.54
C GLY A 441 11.58 -12.04 -22.58
N ASP A 442 10.94 -12.41 -21.47
CA ASP A 442 10.01 -13.53 -21.40
C ASP A 442 8.85 -13.42 -22.39
N ILE A 443 8.37 -12.19 -22.61
CA ILE A 443 7.36 -11.91 -23.62
C ILE A 443 7.76 -10.62 -24.34
N THR A 444 7.82 -10.66 -25.67
CA THR A 444 7.95 -9.44 -26.48
C THR A 444 6.57 -8.96 -26.92
N VAL A 445 6.27 -7.70 -26.61
CA VAL A 445 5.03 -7.02 -27.01
C VAL A 445 5.35 -6.04 -28.13
N THR A 446 4.53 -6.02 -29.19
CA THR A 446 4.60 -5.01 -30.24
C THR A 446 3.21 -4.47 -30.53
N VAL A 447 3.00 -3.19 -30.28
CA VAL A 447 1.78 -2.50 -30.71
C VAL A 447 1.91 -2.22 -32.20
N GLN A 448 1.19 -2.96 -33.06
CA GLN A 448 1.29 -2.80 -34.51
C GLN A 448 0.57 -1.55 -35.00
N ARG A 449 -0.59 -1.24 -34.41
CA ARG A 449 -1.38 -0.04 -34.68
C ARG A 449 -2.36 0.23 -33.55
N VAL A 450 -2.80 1.47 -33.45
CA VAL A 450 -3.93 1.93 -32.65
C VAL A 450 -4.82 2.77 -33.56
N ASP A 451 -6.11 2.42 -33.63
CA ASP A 451 -7.13 3.12 -34.41
C ASP A 451 -8.48 3.09 -33.66
N ASP A 452 -9.54 3.63 -34.27
CA ASP A 452 -10.88 3.67 -33.65
C ASP A 452 -11.47 2.28 -33.37
N ALA A 453 -10.97 1.22 -34.02
CA ALA A 453 -11.39 -0.16 -33.76
C ALA A 453 -10.63 -0.80 -32.58
N GLY A 454 -9.57 -0.15 -32.08
CA GLY A 454 -8.75 -0.59 -30.97
C GLY A 454 -7.26 -0.67 -31.32
N ALA A 455 -6.50 -1.40 -30.50
CA ALA A 455 -5.08 -1.66 -30.71
C ALA A 455 -4.88 -3.08 -31.25
N VAL A 456 -3.97 -3.26 -32.20
CA VAL A 456 -3.53 -4.60 -32.62
C VAL A 456 -2.16 -4.89 -32.06
N LEU A 457 -2.09 -5.93 -31.24
CA LEU A 457 -0.89 -6.35 -30.53
C LEU A 457 -0.36 -7.62 -31.16
N GLN A 458 0.96 -7.67 -31.37
CA GLN A 458 1.67 -8.91 -31.59
C GLN A 458 2.41 -9.28 -30.30
N LEU A 459 2.13 -10.48 -29.82
CA LEU A 459 2.66 -11.01 -28.58
C LEU A 459 3.52 -12.22 -28.94
N ALA A 460 4.80 -12.18 -28.60
CA ALA A 460 5.75 -13.24 -28.86
C ALA A 460 6.38 -13.70 -27.53
N PRO A 461 5.76 -14.70 -26.87
CA PRO A 461 6.36 -15.34 -25.70
C PRO A 461 7.64 -16.06 -26.07
N ALA A 462 8.63 -16.04 -25.18
CA ALA A 462 9.79 -16.88 -25.27
C ALA A 462 9.37 -18.36 -25.22
N ALA A 463 10.02 -19.19 -26.02
CA ALA A 463 9.86 -20.62 -25.89
C ALA A 463 10.34 -21.04 -24.50
N ARG A 464 9.57 -21.89 -23.79
CA ARG A 464 10.04 -22.51 -22.54
C ARG A 464 11.39 -23.15 -22.84
N GLY A 465 12.42 -22.72 -22.12
CA GLY A 465 13.78 -23.16 -22.38
C GLY A 465 13.85 -24.69 -22.48
N ALA A 466 14.24 -25.19 -23.66
CA ALA A 466 15.18 -26.29 -23.64
C ALA A 466 16.35 -25.80 -22.76
N ALA A 467 16.57 -26.44 -21.62
CA ALA A 467 17.69 -26.16 -20.74
C ALA A 467 18.92 -25.87 -21.60
N ALA A 468 19.58 -24.73 -21.35
CA ALA A 468 20.72 -24.26 -22.13
C ALA A 468 21.63 -25.45 -22.48
N ALA A 469 21.52 -25.92 -23.72
CA ALA A 469 22.41 -26.95 -24.22
C ALA A 469 23.78 -26.28 -24.22
N ALA A 470 24.65 -26.74 -23.31
CA ALA A 470 26.02 -26.31 -23.23
C ALA A 470 26.58 -26.25 -24.66
N ALA A 471 27.13 -25.09 -25.02
CA ALA A 471 27.73 -24.87 -26.33
C ALA A 471 28.61 -26.08 -26.71
N PRO A 472 28.46 -26.66 -27.92
CA PRO A 472 29.33 -27.74 -28.34
C PRO A 472 30.74 -27.18 -28.40
N ARG A 473 31.60 -27.62 -27.47
CA ARG A 473 33.04 -27.40 -27.57
C ARG A 473 33.50 -28.03 -28.88
N SER A 474 33.93 -27.20 -29.82
CA SER A 474 34.48 -27.66 -31.09
C SER A 474 35.85 -28.32 -30.88
N ALA A 475 35.83 -29.65 -31.02
CA ALA A 475 36.76 -30.57 -31.68
C ALA A 475 38.27 -30.58 -31.35
N ALA A 476 38.76 -31.78 -30.99
CA ALA A 476 40.02 -32.31 -31.50
C ALA A 476 39.90 -33.83 -31.75
N ALA A 477 40.55 -34.27 -32.84
CA ALA A 477 40.30 -35.49 -33.60
C ALA A 477 40.77 -36.80 -32.96
N ALA A 478 40.12 -37.90 -33.34
CA ALA A 478 40.81 -39.12 -33.77
C ALA A 478 39.92 -39.95 -34.70
N ALA A 479 40.44 -40.20 -35.89
CA ALA A 479 39.84 -40.98 -36.97
C ALA A 479 39.62 -42.45 -36.60
N ARG A 480 38.62 -43.09 -37.25
CA ARG A 480 38.84 -44.18 -38.23
C ARG A 480 37.51 -44.83 -38.64
N GLY A 481 37.27 -44.82 -39.95
CA GLY A 481 36.92 -46.03 -40.70
C GLY A 481 35.43 -46.39 -40.79
N GLY A 482 34.97 -46.58 -42.03
CA GLY A 482 33.95 -47.58 -42.31
C GLY A 482 32.76 -47.07 -43.11
N ALA A 483 32.85 -47.21 -44.43
CA ALA A 483 31.71 -47.21 -45.34
C ALA A 483 30.68 -48.29 -44.94
N ASP A 484 29.40 -48.03 -45.13
CA ASP A 484 28.65 -48.58 -46.27
C ASP A 484 27.12 -48.44 -46.14
N ARG A 485 26.52 -48.15 -47.30
CA ARG A 485 25.22 -48.61 -47.82
C ARG A 485 23.90 -48.29 -47.10
N ALA A 486 23.17 -47.39 -47.74
CA ALA A 486 21.87 -47.62 -48.40
C ALA A 486 20.99 -48.79 -47.91
N GLY A 487 19.76 -48.44 -47.49
CA GLY A 487 18.62 -49.34 -47.35
C GLY A 487 17.30 -48.57 -47.45
N THR A 488 16.65 -48.72 -48.59
CA THR A 488 15.34 -48.18 -49.01
C THR A 488 14.13 -48.78 -48.26
N ILE A 489 13.14 -47.92 -48.02
CA ILE A 489 11.66 -48.08 -48.16
C ILE A 489 10.97 -49.32 -47.54
N ALA A 490 9.98 -49.08 -46.68
CA ALA A 490 8.70 -49.78 -46.71
C ALA A 490 7.57 -48.88 -46.19
N ALA A 491 6.50 -48.80 -46.97
CA ALA A 491 5.24 -48.14 -46.66
C ALA A 491 4.28 -49.09 -45.90
N ASP A 492 3.27 -48.46 -45.27
CA ASP A 492 2.21 -48.96 -44.37
C ASP A 492 1.52 -50.31 -44.73
N PRO A 493 0.79 -50.86 -43.75
CA PRO A 493 -0.67 -50.73 -43.90
C PRO A 493 -1.40 -50.31 -42.61
N ALA A 494 -2.54 -49.66 -42.88
CA ALA A 494 -3.57 -49.20 -41.95
C ALA A 494 -4.00 -50.25 -40.92
N SER A 495 -4.26 -49.79 -39.69
CA SER A 495 -5.09 -50.48 -38.71
C SER A 495 -6.07 -49.49 -38.06
N GLU A 496 -7.31 -49.65 -38.49
CA GLU A 496 -8.57 -49.58 -37.73
C GLU A 496 -8.61 -48.79 -36.41
N ALA A 497 -9.48 -47.77 -36.39
CA ALA A 497 -9.87 -47.03 -35.21
C ALA A 497 -10.79 -47.85 -34.28
N PRO A 498 -10.53 -47.88 -32.96
CA PRO A 498 -11.54 -48.23 -31.98
C PRO A 498 -12.28 -46.98 -31.47
N THR A 499 -13.59 -47.09 -31.49
CA THR A 499 -14.59 -46.17 -30.96
C THR A 499 -14.38 -45.90 -29.47
N ALA A 500 -14.37 -44.61 -29.11
CA ALA A 500 -14.23 -44.12 -27.74
C ALA A 500 -15.46 -44.46 -26.87
N PRO A 501 -15.28 -44.89 -25.61
CA PRO A 501 -16.31 -44.71 -24.59
C PRO A 501 -16.29 -43.26 -24.08
N ALA A 502 -17.47 -42.69 -23.90
CA ALA A 502 -17.66 -41.34 -23.35
C ALA A 502 -17.00 -41.20 -21.96
N PRO A 503 -16.18 -40.17 -21.71
CA PRO A 503 -15.66 -39.92 -20.37
C PRO A 503 -16.76 -39.36 -19.47
N LYS A 504 -16.95 -40.00 -18.31
CA LYS A 504 -17.69 -39.42 -17.17
C LYS A 504 -16.97 -38.14 -16.72
N PRO A 505 -17.68 -37.11 -16.23
CA PRO A 505 -17.03 -35.91 -15.71
C PRO A 505 -16.21 -36.31 -14.47
N VAL A 506 -14.89 -36.37 -14.62
CA VAL A 506 -13.95 -36.41 -13.51
C VAL A 506 -13.65 -34.96 -13.20
N THR A 507 -14.26 -34.43 -12.14
CA THR A 507 -13.80 -33.20 -11.49
C THR A 507 -12.43 -33.48 -10.90
N TRP A 508 -11.39 -33.27 -11.71
CA TRP A 508 -10.02 -33.23 -11.23
C TRP A 508 -9.83 -31.88 -10.55
N VAL A 509 -9.96 -31.89 -9.22
CA VAL A 509 -9.45 -30.81 -8.37
C VAL A 509 -7.98 -31.13 -8.17
N PRO A 510 -7.03 -30.29 -8.64
CA PRO A 510 -5.64 -30.45 -8.22
C PRO A 510 -5.59 -30.38 -6.69
N PRO A 511 -4.84 -31.26 -6.00
CA PRO A 511 -4.54 -31.02 -4.60
C PRO A 511 -3.85 -29.66 -4.53
N VAL A 512 -4.49 -28.72 -3.83
CA VAL A 512 -3.83 -27.49 -3.38
C VAL A 512 -2.59 -27.96 -2.63
N PRO A 513 -1.37 -27.50 -2.96
CA PRO A 513 -0.22 -27.83 -2.15
C PRO A 513 -0.52 -27.37 -0.72
N GLU A 514 -0.56 -28.32 0.21
CA GLU A 514 -0.57 -28.03 1.63
C GLU A 514 0.63 -27.09 1.87
N PHE A 515 0.34 -25.85 2.26
CA PHE A 515 1.36 -24.95 2.77
C PHE A 515 1.99 -25.63 3.97
N SER A 516 3.19 -26.19 3.78
CA SER A 516 4.03 -26.61 4.89
C SER A 516 4.27 -25.38 5.76
N THR A 517 3.79 -25.45 6.99
CA THR A 517 4.13 -24.53 8.07
C THR A 517 5.65 -24.52 8.26
N ARG A 518 6.34 -23.57 7.62
CA ARG A 518 7.64 -23.07 8.11
C ARG A 518 7.25 -22.05 9.19
N GLY A 519 7.42 -22.34 10.47
CA GLY A 519 8.70 -22.55 11.16
C GLY A 519 9.03 -21.23 11.83
N THR A 520 8.95 -21.19 13.17
CA THR A 520 9.26 -20.03 14.03
C THR A 520 10.43 -19.21 13.49
N VAL A 521 10.18 -17.95 13.12
CA VAL A 521 11.24 -17.02 12.72
C VAL A 521 11.76 -16.36 13.99
N SER A 522 12.78 -16.95 14.61
CA SER A 522 13.61 -16.20 15.56
C SER A 522 14.55 -15.31 14.75
N LEU A 523 14.37 -14.00 14.88
CA LEU A 523 15.29 -13.00 14.33
C LEU A 523 16.55 -12.95 15.21
N GLU A 524 17.72 -13.32 14.67
CA GLU A 524 19.00 -12.98 15.28
C GLU A 524 19.34 -11.51 14.98
N PRO A 525 19.93 -10.76 15.94
CA PRO A 525 20.25 -9.36 15.75
C PRO A 525 21.40 -9.21 14.75
N VAL A 526 21.14 -8.51 13.63
CA VAL A 526 22.15 -8.13 12.65
C VAL A 526 22.98 -6.98 13.22
N ALA A 527 24.24 -7.27 13.53
CA ALA A 527 25.23 -6.25 13.86
C ALA A 527 25.65 -5.51 12.58
N ASP A 528 25.52 -4.18 12.59
CA ASP A 528 25.94 -3.30 11.51
C ASP A 528 27.41 -3.52 11.11
N SER A 529 27.59 -3.82 9.83
CA SER A 529 28.91 -3.88 9.18
C SER A 529 29.25 -2.52 8.58
N ALA A 530 29.87 -1.64 9.36
CA ALA A 530 30.62 -0.51 8.81
C ALA A 530 32.10 -0.92 8.62
N SER A 531 32.54 -0.98 7.36
CA SER A 531 33.90 -1.35 7.00
C SER A 531 34.92 -0.25 7.31
N SER A 532 36.09 -0.72 7.74
CA SER A 532 37.31 -0.06 8.21
C SER A 532 37.85 1.13 7.42
N LEU A 533 38.52 2.04 8.14
CA LEU A 533 39.95 2.38 7.91
C LEU A 533 40.50 3.26 9.06
N GLY A 534 41.63 2.82 9.65
CA GLY A 534 42.55 3.70 10.41
C GLY A 534 42.72 3.35 11.89
N GLY A 535 43.61 2.40 12.19
CA GLY A 535 43.96 2.00 13.55
C GLY A 535 45.03 2.87 14.24
N LEU A 536 45.18 2.55 15.54
CA LEU A 536 46.26 2.87 16.50
C LEU A 536 46.27 4.26 17.16
N LEU A 537 45.75 4.34 18.40
CA LEU A 537 46.53 4.41 19.66
C LEU A 537 45.62 4.77 20.86
N VAL A 538 45.55 3.88 21.85
CA VAL A 538 45.12 4.12 23.25
C VAL A 538 46.34 4.75 23.97
N PRO A 539 46.23 5.77 24.87
CA PRO A 539 45.64 5.53 26.19
C PRO A 539 44.95 6.68 26.96
N ILE A 540 44.00 6.24 27.80
CA ILE A 540 43.72 6.63 29.19
C ILE A 540 43.51 8.13 29.48
N GLY A 541 42.29 8.44 29.95
CA GLY A 541 42.06 9.40 31.02
C GLY A 541 41.10 10.53 30.70
N ALA A 542 39.94 10.54 31.37
CA ALA A 542 39.35 11.75 31.98
C ALA A 542 37.96 11.43 32.55
N SER A 543 37.93 10.93 33.78
CA SER A 543 36.96 11.43 34.74
C SER A 543 37.32 12.88 35.07
N VAL A 544 36.33 13.69 35.44
CA VAL A 544 36.38 15.13 35.79
C VAL A 544 36.08 16.05 34.61
N LEU A 545 34.84 16.56 34.54
CA LEU A 545 34.50 17.96 34.22
C LEU A 545 32.97 18.21 34.37
N VAL A 546 32.48 18.23 35.62
CA VAL A 546 31.20 18.91 35.98
C VAL A 546 31.46 20.12 36.92
N GLY A 547 32.73 20.50 37.14
CA GLY A 547 33.11 21.56 38.07
C GLY A 547 33.48 22.92 37.45
N GLY A 548 33.24 23.16 36.16
CA GLY A 548 33.77 24.36 35.45
C GLY A 548 32.80 25.54 35.27
N GLY A 549 31.48 25.30 35.26
CA GLY A 549 30.51 26.32 34.85
C GLY A 549 30.14 27.38 35.90
N LEU A 550 30.36 27.10 37.20
CA LEU A 550 29.85 27.95 38.29
C LEU A 550 30.82 29.02 38.80
N LEU A 551 32.10 28.97 38.40
CA LEU A 551 33.11 29.95 38.82
C LEU A 551 33.31 31.12 37.83
N VAL A 552 32.89 30.97 36.56
CA VAL A 552 32.96 32.05 35.56
C VAL A 552 31.80 33.04 35.69
N LEU A 553 30.63 32.60 36.16
CA LEU A 553 29.48 33.49 36.42
C LEU A 553 29.62 34.31 37.71
N GLN A 554 30.45 33.89 38.66
CA GLN A 554 30.72 34.65 39.89
C GLN A 554 31.83 35.70 39.73
N SER A 555 32.77 35.54 38.80
CA SER A 555 33.80 36.55 38.52
C SER A 555 33.26 37.70 37.66
N LEU A 556 32.33 37.43 36.74
CA LEU A 556 31.71 38.43 35.87
C LEU A 556 30.67 39.32 36.58
N ARG A 557 30.08 38.86 37.68
CA ARG A 557 29.20 39.69 38.54
C ARG A 557 29.96 40.62 39.50
N ARG A 558 31.25 40.38 39.77
CA ARG A 558 32.08 41.23 40.66
C ARG A 558 32.72 42.43 39.96
N ASN A 559 32.86 42.40 38.63
CA ASN A 559 33.42 43.53 37.87
C ASN A 559 32.40 44.56 37.36
N ARG A 560 31.09 44.37 37.60
CA ARG A 560 30.04 45.35 37.25
C ARG A 560 29.59 46.25 38.41
N LEU A 561 30.25 46.20 39.57
CA LEU A 561 29.98 47.10 40.72
C LEU A 561 31.19 47.99 41.10
N ARG A 562 32.17 48.11 40.21
CA ARG A 562 33.23 49.13 40.28
C ARG A 562 33.46 49.76 38.90
N ARG A 563 32.41 50.36 38.34
CA ARG A 563 32.45 51.53 37.46
C ARG A 563 31.18 52.33 37.68
#